data_AF-C6LA98-F1
#
_entry.id   AF-C6LA98-F1
#
_cell.length_a   1.000
_cell.length_b   1.000
_cell.length_c   1.000
_cell.angle_alpha   90.00
_cell.angle_beta   90.00
_cell.angle_gamma   90.00
#
_symmetry.space_group_name_H-M   'P 1'
#
loop_
_entity.id
_entity.type
_entity.pdbx_description
1 polymer ?
#
loop_
_entity_poly.entity_id
_entity_poly.type
_entity_poly.pdbx_seq_one_letter_code
_entity_poly.pdbx_strand_id
1 'polypeptide(L)'
;MILEVSKADLPVGEHLLIQKNRIQPEKLSGTEKRIAIVTGTHGDELEGQFVCCALQRRIAEHPEFLKGIVDIYPALNPLGIESITRSIPIFDLDMNRIFPGSREGGIAENCAADIIEDIKGADICVDIHSSNIFLMEIPQVRINEQTAKELVPLAKHLNVDFVWVHASATVLESTLAYSLNQAGVPTLVVEMGVGMRITRQYCDQLTEGLLNLMKELGMWEGETGPVIEPVISTDHHVGFINANASGIFVPSVEHGDYVREGQHMGDILHPLTGKTAERVCAPMAGMVFTRREYPIVYSGSLLARILGGVIS
;
A
#
# COMPACT_ATOMS: atom_id res chain seq x y z
N MET A 1 -11.68 14.69 14.65
CA MET A 1 -11.04 15.99 14.99
C MET A 1 -9.80 16.12 14.11
N ILE A 2 -9.70 17.20 13.35
CA ILE A 2 -8.52 17.46 12.51
C ILE A 2 -7.39 17.99 13.38
N LEU A 3 -6.22 17.39 13.27
CA LEU A 3 -5.02 17.72 14.03
C LEU A 3 -3.84 17.96 13.08
N GLU A 4 -3.02 18.94 13.42
CA GLU A 4 -1.73 19.17 12.76
C GLU A 4 -0.72 18.11 13.25
N VAL A 5 -0.04 17.47 12.32
CA VAL A 5 1.01 16.48 12.58
C VAL A 5 2.38 17.11 12.38
N SER A 6 2.55 17.83 11.26
CA SER A 6 3.76 18.58 10.97
C SER A 6 3.40 19.86 10.22
N LYS A 7 4.19 20.90 10.46
CA LYS A 7 4.08 22.20 9.80
C LYS A 7 5.47 22.70 9.43
N ALA A 8 5.63 23.10 8.18
CA ALA A 8 6.82 23.80 7.71
C ALA A 8 6.44 25.14 7.08
N ASP A 9 7.17 26.19 7.46
CA ASP A 9 6.99 27.53 6.91
C ASP A 9 7.69 27.64 5.54
N LEU A 10 6.97 28.18 4.55
CA LEU A 10 7.48 28.42 3.21
C LEU A 10 7.92 29.91 3.04
N PRO A 11 8.83 30.22 2.10
CA PRO A 11 9.47 31.54 2.01
C PRO A 11 8.55 32.75 1.83
N VAL A 12 7.31 32.54 1.38
CA VAL A 12 6.33 33.60 1.10
C VAL A 12 5.20 33.66 2.14
N GLY A 13 5.35 33.00 3.29
CA GLY A 13 4.37 32.98 4.38
C GLY A 13 3.26 31.92 4.22
N GLU A 14 3.41 31.01 3.25
CA GLU A 14 2.58 29.82 3.14
C GLU A 14 3.08 28.72 4.10
N HIS A 15 2.25 27.70 4.31
CA HIS A 15 2.59 26.57 5.16
C HIS A 15 2.39 25.26 4.42
N LEU A 16 3.39 24.38 4.50
CA LEU A 16 3.21 22.96 4.21
C LEU A 16 2.67 22.30 5.49
N LEU A 17 1.48 21.72 5.40
CA LEU A 17 0.81 21.06 6.53
C LEU A 17 0.58 19.59 6.22
N ILE A 18 0.99 18.72 7.14
CA ILE A 18 0.53 17.33 7.21
C ILE A 18 -0.47 17.25 8.35
N GLN A 19 -1.66 16.73 8.06
CA GLN A 19 -2.77 16.68 9.01
C GLN A 19 -3.30 15.25 9.12
N LYS A 20 -3.91 14.97 10.27
CA LYS A 20 -4.68 13.74 10.49
C LYS A 20 -6.08 14.04 10.96
N ASN A 21 -7.01 13.13 10.71
CA ASN A 21 -8.30 13.11 11.39
C ASN A 21 -8.30 12.03 12.48
N ARG A 22 -8.43 12.45 13.74
CA ARG A 22 -8.64 11.53 14.87
C ARG A 22 -10.13 11.27 15.09
N ILE A 23 -10.55 10.02 14.98
CA ILE A 23 -11.88 9.56 15.35
C ILE A 23 -11.75 8.70 16.59
N GLN A 24 -12.60 8.94 17.59
CA GLN A 24 -12.52 8.28 18.88
C GLN A 24 -13.90 8.23 19.54
N PRO A 25 -14.11 7.35 20.54
CA PRO A 25 -15.35 7.30 21.29
C PRO A 25 -15.57 8.61 22.05
N GLU A 26 -16.83 8.94 22.36
CA GLU A 26 -17.17 10.15 23.14
C GLU A 26 -16.57 10.13 24.56
N LYS A 27 -16.42 8.94 25.14
CA LYS A 27 -15.86 8.74 26.48
C LYS A 27 -14.64 7.84 26.38
N LEU A 28 -13.51 8.36 26.83
CA LEU A 28 -12.25 7.63 26.91
C LEU A 28 -12.05 7.10 28.34
N SER A 29 -11.70 5.82 28.42
CA SER A 29 -11.23 5.11 29.61
C SER A 29 -9.73 5.29 29.85
N GLY A 30 -8.97 5.74 28.85
CA GLY A 30 -7.52 5.85 28.89
C GLY A 30 -6.78 4.55 28.53
N THR A 31 -7.52 3.52 28.12
CA THR A 31 -6.98 2.21 27.71
C THR A 31 -7.37 1.83 26.27
N GLU A 32 -7.91 2.80 25.52
CA GLU A 32 -8.29 2.61 24.13
C GLU A 32 -7.07 2.25 23.29
N LYS A 33 -7.19 1.17 22.51
CA LYS A 33 -6.22 0.89 21.46
C LYS A 33 -6.29 1.94 20.37
N ARG A 34 -5.17 2.17 19.71
CA ARG A 34 -4.99 3.16 18.65
C ARG A 34 -4.49 2.50 17.37
N ILE A 35 -5.19 2.77 16.27
CA ILE A 35 -4.80 2.39 14.91
C ILE A 35 -4.45 3.64 14.11
N ALA A 36 -3.32 3.62 13.42
CA ALA A 36 -2.95 4.63 12.44
C ALA A 36 -3.20 4.09 11.02
N ILE A 37 -4.01 4.77 10.24
CA ILE A 37 -4.25 4.47 8.83
C ILE A 37 -3.56 5.54 8.00
N VAL A 38 -2.55 5.15 7.24
CA VAL A 38 -1.64 6.05 6.55
C VAL A 38 -1.72 5.82 5.05
N THR A 39 -1.70 6.88 4.27
CA THR A 39 -1.57 6.83 2.81
C THR A 39 -1.01 8.14 2.25
N GLY A 40 -0.83 8.19 0.93
CA GLY A 40 -0.32 9.37 0.24
C GLY A 40 1.15 9.66 0.58
N THR A 41 1.93 8.64 0.95
CA THR A 41 3.40 8.72 0.99
C THR A 41 3.94 9.04 -0.40
N HIS A 42 3.28 8.49 -1.43
CA HIS A 42 3.43 8.86 -2.82
C HIS A 42 2.21 9.61 -3.30
N GLY A 43 2.41 10.69 -4.07
CA GLY A 43 1.31 11.54 -4.53
C GLY A 43 0.47 10.95 -5.65
N ASP A 44 0.98 9.91 -6.33
CA ASP A 44 0.29 9.22 -7.42
C ASP A 44 -0.53 8.00 -6.95
N GLU A 45 -0.60 7.72 -5.65
CA GLU A 45 -1.31 6.56 -5.10
C GLU A 45 -2.63 7.01 -4.44
N LEU A 46 -3.75 6.74 -5.11
CA LEU A 46 -5.06 7.34 -4.76
C LEU A 46 -6.02 6.36 -4.08
N GLU A 47 -5.78 5.05 -4.22
CA GLU A 47 -6.64 4.01 -3.64
C GLU A 47 -6.74 4.15 -2.12
N GLY A 48 -5.62 4.41 -1.42
CA GLY A 48 -5.62 4.61 0.02
C GLY A 48 -6.40 5.84 0.46
N GLN A 49 -6.38 6.93 -0.31
CA GLN A 49 -7.19 8.13 -0.01
C GLN A 49 -8.69 7.81 -0.05
N PHE A 50 -9.11 7.01 -1.03
CA PHE A 50 -10.50 6.55 -1.10
C PHE A 50 -10.85 5.63 0.07
N VAL A 51 -9.96 4.71 0.46
CA VAL A 51 -10.16 3.86 1.65
C VAL A 51 -10.31 4.70 2.92
N CYS A 52 -9.48 5.72 3.09
CA CYS A 52 -9.62 6.67 4.20
C CYS A 52 -11.00 7.33 4.20
N CYS A 53 -11.51 7.75 3.04
CA CYS A 53 -12.85 8.33 2.93
C CYS A 53 -13.95 7.30 3.27
N ALA A 54 -13.87 6.09 2.71
CA ALA A 54 -14.83 5.03 2.92
C ALA A 54 -14.90 4.59 4.40
N LEU A 55 -13.75 4.38 5.04
CA LEU A 55 -13.66 4.02 6.45
C LEU A 55 -14.26 5.09 7.36
N GLN A 56 -13.94 6.37 7.11
CA GLN A 56 -14.51 7.49 7.88
C GLN A 56 -16.04 7.50 7.81
N ARG A 57 -16.61 7.23 6.63
CA ARG A 57 -18.06 7.16 6.44
C ARG A 57 -18.67 5.98 7.19
N ARG A 58 -18.08 4.79 7.10
CA ARG A 58 -18.55 3.58 7.82
C ARG A 58 -18.54 3.78 9.33
N ILE A 59 -17.52 4.43 9.86
CA ILE A 59 -17.44 4.76 11.30
C ILE A 59 -18.48 5.82 11.67
N ALA A 60 -18.67 6.85 10.85
CA ALA A 60 -19.63 7.93 11.12
C ALA A 60 -21.10 7.48 11.03
N GLU A 61 -21.39 6.42 10.27
CA GLU A 61 -22.72 5.79 10.22
C GLU A 61 -23.09 5.09 11.53
N HIS A 62 -22.10 4.54 12.25
CA HIS A 62 -22.28 3.79 13.49
C HIS A 62 -21.22 4.12 14.56
N PRO A 63 -21.17 5.37 15.04
CA PRO A 63 -20.14 5.80 16.00
C PRO A 63 -20.21 5.05 17.33
N GLU A 64 -21.37 4.50 17.71
CA GLU A 64 -21.59 3.72 18.93
C GLU A 64 -20.76 2.43 19.01
N PHE A 65 -20.36 1.90 17.85
CA PHE A 65 -19.56 0.68 17.76
C PHE A 65 -18.07 0.91 17.87
N LEU A 66 -17.60 2.16 17.76
CA LEU A 66 -16.19 2.48 17.90
C LEU A 66 -15.78 2.48 19.38
N LYS A 67 -14.81 1.63 19.74
CA LYS A 67 -14.23 1.50 21.08
C LYS A 67 -12.74 1.86 21.16
N GLY A 68 -12.10 2.11 20.02
CA GLY A 68 -10.70 2.52 19.93
C GLY A 68 -10.51 3.86 19.22
N ILE A 69 -9.27 4.31 19.12
CA ILE A 69 -8.86 5.54 18.45
C ILE A 69 -8.40 5.21 17.03
N VAL A 70 -9.00 5.86 16.02
CA VAL A 70 -8.61 5.75 14.62
C VAL A 70 -8.01 7.07 14.17
N ASP A 71 -6.70 7.09 13.93
CA ASP A 71 -6.02 8.22 13.32
C ASP A 71 -5.85 7.98 11.83
N ILE A 72 -6.36 8.90 11.01
CA ILE A 72 -6.34 8.79 9.55
C ILE A 72 -5.45 9.90 9.00
N TYR A 73 -4.38 9.51 8.32
CA TYR A 73 -3.40 10.36 7.66
C TYR A 73 -3.61 10.22 6.14
N PRO A 74 -4.50 11.02 5.54
CA PRO A 74 -4.89 10.85 4.14
C PRO A 74 -3.78 11.23 3.15
N ALA A 75 -2.77 11.97 3.59
CA ALA A 75 -1.69 12.46 2.73
C ALA A 75 -0.44 12.79 3.55
N LEU A 76 0.57 11.91 3.52
CA LEU A 76 1.89 12.23 4.09
C LEU A 76 2.74 13.14 3.18
N ASN A 77 2.53 13.08 1.87
CA ASN A 77 3.12 13.93 0.86
C ASN A 77 2.03 14.74 0.13
N PRO A 78 1.44 15.76 0.78
CA PRO A 78 0.38 16.56 0.16
C PRO A 78 0.86 17.30 -1.10
N LEU A 79 2.13 17.70 -1.16
CA LEU A 79 2.68 18.35 -2.36
C LEU A 79 2.68 17.41 -3.56
N GLY A 80 3.03 16.14 -3.38
CA GLY A 80 3.00 15.15 -4.46
C GLY A 80 1.60 14.94 -5.01
N ILE A 81 0.58 14.97 -4.16
CA ILE A 81 -0.82 14.85 -4.58
C ILE A 81 -1.22 16.04 -5.45
N GLU A 82 -0.94 17.27 -4.98
CA GLU A 82 -1.26 18.51 -5.70
C GLU A 82 -0.53 18.60 -7.05
N SER A 83 0.70 18.10 -7.13
CA SER A 83 1.49 18.09 -8.38
C SER A 83 1.29 16.86 -9.24
N ILE A 84 0.50 15.87 -8.81
CA ILE A 84 0.30 14.59 -9.52
C ILE A 84 1.65 13.89 -9.75
N THR A 85 2.52 13.89 -8.73
CA THR A 85 3.83 13.26 -8.77
C THR A 85 4.02 12.29 -7.62
N ARG A 86 4.72 11.19 -7.89
CA ARG A 86 5.12 10.20 -6.88
C ARG A 86 5.93 10.82 -5.75
N SER A 87 7.02 11.50 -6.11
CA SER A 87 7.96 12.14 -5.19
C SER A 87 7.45 13.46 -4.64
N ILE A 88 8.13 14.00 -3.63
CA ILE A 88 7.96 15.38 -3.18
C ILE A 88 8.52 16.32 -4.25
N PRO A 89 7.71 17.09 -4.98
CA PRO A 89 8.10 17.74 -6.24
C PRO A 89 9.22 18.77 -6.08
N ILE A 90 9.27 19.49 -4.96
CA ILE A 90 10.27 20.55 -4.71
C ILE A 90 11.67 19.97 -4.49
N PHE A 91 11.76 18.74 -3.98
CA PHE A 91 13.03 18.12 -3.59
C PHE A 91 13.41 16.92 -4.46
N ASP A 92 12.50 16.45 -5.32
CA ASP A 92 12.60 15.18 -6.04
C ASP A 92 12.96 13.99 -5.12
N LEU A 93 12.42 14.02 -3.90
CA LEU A 93 12.68 13.01 -2.87
C LEU A 93 11.48 12.06 -2.76
N ASP A 94 11.77 10.76 -2.70
CA ASP A 94 10.82 9.74 -2.31
C ASP A 94 10.66 9.77 -0.79
N MET A 95 9.48 10.18 -0.30
CA MET A 95 9.16 10.24 1.13
C MET A 95 9.43 8.91 1.84
N ASN A 96 9.19 7.78 1.15
CA ASN A 96 9.42 6.43 1.69
C ASN A 96 10.89 5.99 1.70
N ARG A 97 11.82 6.94 1.49
CA ARG A 97 13.28 6.80 1.65
C ARG A 97 13.86 7.77 2.67
N ILE A 98 13.01 8.58 3.30
CA ILE A 98 13.42 9.63 4.25
C ILE A 98 13.23 9.18 5.70
N PHE A 99 12.30 8.25 5.96
CA PHE A 99 12.00 7.80 7.32
C PHE A 99 13.23 7.13 7.98
N PRO A 100 13.45 7.34 9.29
CA PRO A 100 12.58 8.04 10.25
C PRO A 100 12.67 9.58 10.20
N GLY A 101 13.51 10.14 9.32
CA GLY A 101 13.77 11.57 9.26
C GLY A 101 14.69 12.08 10.38
N SER A 102 14.85 13.40 10.44
CA SER A 102 15.67 14.09 11.42
C SER A 102 15.13 15.48 11.69
N ARG A 103 15.03 15.86 12.97
CA ARG A 103 14.68 17.21 13.42
C ARG A 103 15.78 18.25 13.14
N GLU A 104 16.97 17.79 12.80
CA GLU A 104 18.11 18.63 12.40
C GLU A 104 18.27 18.69 10.87
N GLY A 105 17.43 17.93 10.14
CA GLY A 105 17.47 17.81 8.69
C GLY A 105 16.71 18.89 7.95
N GLY A 106 16.52 18.68 6.64
CA GLY A 106 15.71 19.56 5.79
C GLY A 106 14.20 19.45 6.06
N ILE A 107 13.39 20.25 5.35
CA ILE A 107 11.93 20.29 5.53
C ILE A 107 11.31 18.88 5.47
N ALA A 108 11.68 18.06 4.47
CA ALA A 108 11.13 16.72 4.32
C ALA A 108 11.55 15.76 5.46
N GLU A 109 12.79 15.86 5.95
CA GLU A 109 13.29 15.06 7.09
C GLU A 109 12.61 15.45 8.40
N ASN A 110 12.38 16.75 8.62
CA ASN A 110 11.62 17.23 9.78
C ASN A 110 10.19 16.69 9.77
N CYS A 111 9.51 16.76 8.62
CA CYS A 111 8.16 16.21 8.47
C CYS A 111 8.13 14.70 8.72
N ALA A 112 9.09 13.94 8.21
CA ALA A 112 9.19 12.50 8.47
C ALA A 112 9.39 12.20 9.97
N ALA A 113 10.23 12.97 10.66
CA ALA A 113 10.44 12.81 12.10
C ALA A 113 9.19 13.14 12.94
N ASP A 114 8.43 14.18 12.56
CA ASP A 114 7.15 14.52 13.19
C ASP A 114 6.11 13.41 12.99
N ILE A 115 6.01 12.84 11.79
CA ILE A 115 5.09 11.73 11.48
C ILE A 115 5.41 10.51 12.36
N ILE A 116 6.69 10.13 12.45
CA ILE A 116 7.12 8.99 13.29
C ILE A 116 6.75 9.22 14.74
N GLU A 117 7.08 10.39 15.30
CA GLU A 117 6.78 10.70 16.69
C GLU A 117 5.28 10.76 16.96
N ASP A 118 4.48 11.25 16.02
CA ASP A 118 3.03 11.30 16.16
C ASP A 118 2.38 9.90 16.12
N ILE A 119 2.83 9.01 15.23
CA ILE A 119 2.29 7.64 15.11
C ILE A 119 2.78 6.73 16.25
N LYS A 120 3.94 7.03 16.83
CA LYS A 120 4.54 6.27 17.93
C LYS A 120 3.54 5.98 19.06
N GLY A 121 3.59 4.75 19.57
CA GLY A 121 2.67 4.27 20.61
C GLY A 121 1.27 3.90 20.11
N ALA A 122 1.01 3.93 18.79
CA ALA A 122 -0.14 3.21 18.24
C ALA A 122 0.04 1.69 18.41
N ASP A 123 -1.07 0.97 18.59
CA ASP A 123 -1.08 -0.50 18.68
C ASP A 123 -0.82 -1.15 17.32
N ILE A 124 -1.19 -0.46 16.23
CA ILE A 124 -0.89 -0.89 14.87
C ILE A 124 -0.92 0.29 13.90
N CYS A 125 -0.11 0.21 12.84
CA CYS A 125 -0.17 1.09 11.67
C CYS A 125 -0.50 0.27 10.42
N VAL A 126 -1.39 0.79 9.57
CA VAL A 126 -1.66 0.25 8.23
C VAL A 126 -1.25 1.30 7.21
N ASP A 127 -0.17 1.03 6.49
CA ASP A 127 0.40 1.91 5.46
C ASP A 127 -0.09 1.44 4.09
N ILE A 128 -1.02 2.20 3.50
CA ILE A 128 -1.72 1.83 2.27
C ILE A 128 -1.04 2.50 1.09
N HIS A 129 -0.38 1.67 0.29
CA HIS A 129 0.21 2.01 -1.00
C HIS A 129 -0.65 1.51 -2.14
N SER A 130 -0.42 2.12 -3.29
CA SER A 130 -0.83 1.57 -4.59
C SER A 130 0.44 1.30 -5.39
N SER A 131 0.35 0.55 -6.48
CA SER A 131 1.52 0.43 -7.33
C SER A 131 1.85 1.78 -8.01
N ASN A 132 2.92 1.82 -8.80
CA ASN A 132 3.16 2.94 -9.70
C ASN A 132 2.18 2.91 -10.90
N ILE A 133 2.28 3.89 -11.79
CA ILE A 133 1.43 3.99 -12.99
C ILE A 133 1.59 2.82 -13.99
N PHE A 134 2.64 2.01 -13.86
CA PHE A 134 2.98 0.96 -14.82
C PHE A 134 2.38 -0.39 -14.45
N LEU A 135 2.28 -0.71 -13.17
CA LEU A 135 1.91 -2.03 -12.69
C LEU A 135 0.59 -1.93 -11.93
N MET A 136 -0.22 -2.97 -12.01
CA MET A 136 -1.38 -3.11 -11.15
C MET A 136 -1.18 -4.36 -10.29
N GLU A 137 -1.44 -4.20 -8.99
CA GLU A 137 -1.27 -5.20 -7.95
C GLU A 137 -2.66 -5.68 -7.48
N ILE A 138 -2.81 -6.99 -7.21
CA ILE A 138 -3.97 -7.46 -6.43
C ILE A 138 -3.84 -7.00 -4.98
N PRO A 139 -4.95 -6.89 -4.22
CA PRO A 139 -4.92 -6.62 -2.78
C PRO A 139 -3.97 -7.57 -2.05
N GLN A 140 -2.86 -7.01 -1.55
CA GLN A 140 -1.84 -7.79 -0.86
C GLN A 140 -1.25 -7.05 0.32
N VAL A 141 -0.70 -7.80 1.27
CA VAL A 141 0.12 -7.27 2.36
C VAL A 141 1.56 -7.74 2.19
N ARG A 142 2.52 -6.82 2.25
CA ARG A 142 3.95 -7.13 2.21
C ARG A 142 4.54 -7.10 3.62
N ILE A 143 5.22 -8.17 4.00
CA ILE A 143 5.73 -8.37 5.36
C ILE A 143 7.18 -8.82 5.31
N ASN A 144 8.01 -8.20 6.14
CA ASN A 144 9.39 -8.64 6.34
C ASN A 144 9.40 -9.95 7.14
N GLU A 145 10.21 -10.92 6.71
CA GLU A 145 10.36 -12.20 7.41
C GLU A 145 10.67 -12.06 8.92
N GLN A 146 11.37 -11.00 9.32
CA GLN A 146 11.74 -10.74 10.70
C GLN A 146 10.54 -10.43 11.60
N THR A 147 9.48 -9.83 11.05
CA THR A 147 8.24 -9.46 11.75
C THR A 147 7.07 -10.37 11.38
N ALA A 148 7.27 -11.34 10.49
CA ALA A 148 6.22 -12.19 9.95
C ALA A 148 5.43 -12.98 11.02
N LYS A 149 6.11 -13.45 12.07
CA LYS A 149 5.44 -14.20 13.16
C LYS A 149 4.34 -13.38 13.84
N GLU A 150 4.54 -12.07 13.96
CA GLU A 150 3.59 -11.17 14.62
C GLU A 150 2.59 -10.58 13.62
N LEU A 151 3.06 -10.20 12.43
CA LEU A 151 2.26 -9.44 11.47
C LEU A 151 1.37 -10.31 10.56
N VAL A 152 1.77 -11.54 10.24
CA VAL A 152 0.96 -12.42 9.38
C VAL A 152 -0.42 -12.72 9.98
N PRO A 153 -0.56 -13.05 11.28
CA PRO A 153 -1.87 -13.21 11.91
C PRO A 153 -2.77 -11.98 11.76
N LEU A 154 -2.21 -10.77 11.93
CA LEU A 154 -2.96 -9.52 11.81
C LEU A 154 -3.37 -9.23 10.35
N ALA A 155 -2.47 -9.51 9.39
CA ALA A 155 -2.71 -9.30 7.96
C ALA A 155 -3.90 -10.10 7.42
N LYS A 156 -4.19 -11.28 7.99
CA LYS A 156 -5.34 -12.11 7.60
C LYS A 156 -6.69 -11.41 7.81
N HIS A 157 -6.76 -10.45 8.73
CA HIS A 157 -7.99 -9.72 9.00
C HIS A 157 -8.23 -8.58 8.00
N LEU A 158 -7.22 -8.19 7.20
CA LEU A 158 -7.33 -7.10 6.22
C LEU A 158 -8.09 -7.45 4.94
N ASN A 159 -8.67 -8.65 4.85
CA ASN A 159 -9.48 -9.08 3.72
C ASN A 159 -8.73 -8.96 2.38
N VAL A 160 -7.45 -9.35 2.35
CA VAL A 160 -6.59 -9.30 1.16
C VAL A 160 -6.51 -10.67 0.50
N ASP A 161 -6.15 -10.69 -0.78
CA ASP A 161 -6.02 -11.94 -1.56
C ASP A 161 -4.67 -12.63 -1.31
N PHE A 162 -3.64 -11.84 -0.96
CA PHE A 162 -2.27 -12.32 -0.88
C PHE A 162 -1.47 -11.70 0.27
N VAL A 163 -0.68 -12.52 0.97
CA VAL A 163 0.33 -12.06 1.93
C VAL A 163 1.70 -12.50 1.44
N TRP A 164 2.54 -11.52 1.11
CA TRP A 164 3.90 -11.74 0.65
C TRP A 164 4.89 -11.54 1.79
N VAL A 165 5.42 -12.63 2.33
CA VAL A 165 6.56 -12.59 3.24
C VAL A 165 7.85 -12.60 2.42
N HIS A 166 8.69 -11.59 2.60
CA HIS A 166 9.94 -11.44 1.86
C HIS A 166 11.13 -11.19 2.79
N ALA A 167 12.32 -11.52 2.28
CA ALA A 167 13.56 -11.28 2.99
C ALA A 167 13.84 -9.78 3.11
N SER A 168 14.55 -9.39 4.16
CA SER A 168 14.92 -7.99 4.37
C SER A 168 15.95 -7.54 3.33
N ALA A 169 15.62 -6.54 2.52
CA ALA A 169 16.62 -5.78 1.76
C ALA A 169 17.04 -4.57 2.60
N THR A 170 18.33 -4.26 2.66
CA THR A 170 18.86 -3.06 3.36
C THR A 170 18.22 -1.75 2.87
N VAL A 171 17.73 -1.72 1.63
CA VAL A 171 16.98 -0.57 1.06
C VAL A 171 15.64 -0.30 1.77
N LEU A 172 15.10 -1.29 2.49
CA LEU A 172 13.85 -1.11 3.26
C LEU A 172 14.06 -0.40 4.59
N GLU A 173 15.32 -0.19 5.01
CA GLU A 173 15.65 0.41 6.30
C GLU A 173 15.24 1.89 6.42
N SER A 174 14.92 2.56 5.30
CA SER A 174 14.47 3.96 5.27
C SER A 174 12.98 4.15 4.94
N THR A 175 12.17 3.11 5.16
CA THR A 175 10.71 3.14 4.96
C THR A 175 9.97 3.50 6.24
N LEU A 176 8.73 4.01 6.10
CA LEU A 176 7.83 4.26 7.23
C LEU A 176 7.63 2.98 8.05
N ALA A 177 7.29 1.89 7.37
CA ALA A 177 7.01 0.62 8.02
C ALA A 177 8.20 0.06 8.79
N TYR A 178 9.41 0.12 8.24
CA TYR A 178 10.60 -0.32 8.96
C TYR A 178 10.87 0.54 10.20
N SER A 179 10.77 1.87 10.05
CA SER A 179 11.01 2.81 11.14
C SER A 179 10.01 2.63 12.30
N LEU A 180 8.73 2.42 11.98
CA LEU A 180 7.69 2.17 12.98
C LEU A 180 7.84 0.80 13.65
N ASN A 181 8.14 -0.25 12.87
CA ASN A 181 8.41 -1.57 13.45
C ASN A 181 9.61 -1.52 14.42
N GLN A 182 10.69 -0.81 14.08
CA GLN A 182 11.82 -0.59 15.00
C GLN A 182 11.44 0.24 16.24
N ALA A 183 10.49 1.16 16.11
CA ALA A 183 9.94 1.91 17.23
C ALA A 183 8.91 1.13 18.06
N GLY A 184 8.66 -0.15 17.74
CA GLY A 184 7.74 -1.02 18.46
C GLY A 184 6.26 -0.85 18.06
N VAL A 185 5.98 -0.25 16.91
CA VAL A 185 4.62 -0.14 16.33
C VAL A 185 4.48 -1.14 15.19
N PRO A 186 3.71 -2.24 15.36
CA PRO A 186 3.44 -3.21 14.31
C PRO A 186 2.86 -2.52 13.07
N THR A 187 3.51 -2.65 11.91
CA THR A 187 3.10 -1.94 10.69
C THR A 187 2.85 -2.90 9.53
N LEU A 188 1.62 -2.92 9.02
CA LEU A 188 1.19 -3.67 7.85
C LEU A 188 1.26 -2.79 6.60
N VAL A 189 2.02 -3.21 5.58
CA VAL A 189 2.11 -2.50 4.30
C VAL A 189 1.14 -3.14 3.32
N VAL A 190 0.10 -2.41 2.95
CA VAL A 190 -0.86 -2.83 1.94
C VAL A 190 -0.45 -2.30 0.59
N GLU A 191 -0.55 -3.14 -0.44
CA GLU A 191 -0.30 -2.78 -1.83
C GLU A 191 -1.49 -3.25 -2.66
N MET A 192 -2.14 -2.34 -3.39
CA MET A 192 -3.27 -2.71 -4.24
C MET A 192 -3.51 -1.70 -5.36
N GLY A 193 -4.03 -2.16 -6.49
CA GLY A 193 -4.39 -1.28 -7.58
C GLY A 193 -3.17 -0.72 -8.32
N VAL A 194 -3.31 0.48 -8.89
CA VAL A 194 -2.38 1.10 -9.83
C VAL A 194 -2.39 2.61 -9.65
N GLY A 195 -1.21 3.23 -9.78
CA GLY A 195 -1.08 4.68 -9.64
C GLY A 195 -2.04 5.46 -10.55
N MET A 196 -2.46 6.62 -10.04
CA MET A 196 -3.36 7.60 -10.67
C MET A 196 -4.78 7.10 -10.94
N ARG A 197 -5.21 5.99 -10.32
CA ARG A 197 -6.56 5.43 -10.50
C ARG A 197 -7.16 5.03 -9.15
N ILE A 198 -8.43 4.64 -9.18
CA ILE A 198 -9.11 4.06 -8.01
C ILE A 198 -9.79 2.78 -8.46
N THR A 199 -9.30 1.65 -7.96
CA THR A 199 -9.94 0.35 -8.16
C THR A 199 -10.96 0.12 -7.04
N ARG A 200 -12.19 0.62 -7.23
CA ARG A 200 -13.22 0.68 -6.17
C ARG A 200 -13.46 -0.65 -5.45
N GLN A 201 -13.44 -1.77 -6.18
CA GLN A 201 -13.62 -3.10 -5.59
C GLN A 201 -12.52 -3.42 -4.55
N TYR A 202 -11.25 -3.12 -4.86
CA TYR A 202 -10.13 -3.34 -3.94
C TYR A 202 -10.21 -2.43 -2.72
N CYS A 203 -10.61 -1.17 -2.93
CA CYS A 203 -10.79 -0.26 -1.82
C CYS A 203 -11.95 -0.66 -0.88
N ASP A 204 -13.09 -1.07 -1.45
CA ASP A 204 -14.25 -1.55 -0.68
C ASP A 204 -13.86 -2.83 0.12
N GLN A 205 -13.14 -3.75 -0.52
CA GLN A 205 -12.58 -4.96 0.11
C GLN A 205 -11.66 -4.64 1.29
N LEU A 206 -10.68 -3.75 1.11
CA LEU A 206 -9.77 -3.34 2.19
C LEU A 206 -10.50 -2.58 3.30
N THR A 207 -11.51 -1.76 2.97
CA THR A 207 -12.30 -1.03 3.98
C THR A 207 -13.00 -1.99 4.94
N GLU A 208 -13.60 -3.06 4.42
CA GLU A 208 -14.15 -4.14 5.25
C GLU A 208 -13.07 -4.88 6.03
N GLY A 209 -11.88 -5.07 5.44
CA GLY A 209 -10.71 -5.61 6.13
C GLY A 209 -10.25 -4.78 7.32
N LEU A 210 -10.23 -3.45 7.18
CA LEU A 210 -9.88 -2.55 8.27
C LEU A 210 -10.88 -2.64 9.42
N LEU A 211 -12.17 -2.72 9.15
CA LEU A 211 -13.19 -2.94 10.18
C LEU A 211 -13.04 -4.31 10.87
N ASN A 212 -12.70 -5.36 10.12
CA ASN A 212 -12.42 -6.69 10.68
C ASN A 212 -11.16 -6.70 11.56
N LEU A 213 -10.09 -6.06 11.13
CA LEU A 213 -8.88 -5.88 11.94
C LEU A 213 -9.17 -5.07 13.21
N MET A 214 -9.92 -3.97 13.09
CA MET A 214 -10.35 -3.19 14.25
C MET A 214 -11.19 -4.02 15.21
N LYS A 215 -12.05 -4.91 14.71
CA LYS A 215 -12.85 -5.83 15.53
C LYS A 215 -11.99 -6.84 16.27
N GLU A 216 -11.02 -7.46 15.60
CA GLU A 216 -10.04 -8.37 16.22
C GLU A 216 -9.26 -7.67 17.34
N LEU A 217 -8.91 -6.40 17.14
CA LEU A 217 -8.22 -5.59 18.14
C LEU A 217 -9.14 -5.13 19.28
N GLY A 218 -10.46 -5.34 19.21
CA GLY A 218 -11.44 -4.87 20.19
C GLY A 218 -11.78 -3.38 20.05
N MET A 219 -11.50 -2.78 18.90
CA MET A 219 -11.75 -1.38 18.59
C MET A 219 -13.11 -1.14 17.89
N TRP A 220 -13.75 -2.19 17.38
CA TRP A 220 -15.02 -2.13 16.67
C TRP A 220 -15.97 -3.26 17.10
N GLU A 221 -17.18 -2.92 17.54
CA GLU A 221 -18.20 -3.90 17.97
C GLU A 221 -19.27 -4.18 16.91
N GLY A 222 -19.27 -3.42 15.81
CA GLY A 222 -20.27 -3.54 14.75
C GLY A 222 -20.15 -4.84 13.96
N GLU A 223 -21.15 -5.07 13.11
CA GLU A 223 -21.09 -6.14 12.12
C GLU A 223 -20.00 -5.84 11.08
N THR A 224 -19.33 -6.90 10.62
CA THR A 224 -18.28 -6.85 9.61
C THR A 224 -18.54 -7.93 8.57
N GLY A 225 -18.22 -7.65 7.30
CA GLY A 225 -18.31 -8.65 6.24
C GLY A 225 -17.31 -9.81 6.43
N PRO A 226 -17.50 -10.92 5.70
CA PRO A 226 -16.54 -12.02 5.70
C PRO A 226 -15.18 -11.57 5.17
N VAL A 227 -14.11 -12.16 5.68
CA VAL A 227 -12.74 -11.96 5.18
C VAL A 227 -12.31 -13.14 4.32
N ILE A 228 -11.62 -12.84 3.22
CA ILE A 228 -10.94 -13.83 2.39
C ILE A 228 -9.74 -14.38 3.17
N GLU A 229 -9.53 -15.70 3.14
CA GLU A 229 -8.28 -16.29 3.63
C GLU A 229 -7.19 -16.06 2.57
N PRO A 230 -6.16 -15.25 2.85
CA PRO A 230 -5.16 -14.92 1.85
C PRO A 230 -4.27 -16.12 1.54
N VAL A 231 -3.79 -16.18 0.30
CA VAL A 231 -2.64 -17.02 -0.05
C VAL A 231 -1.40 -16.46 0.64
N ILE A 232 -0.61 -17.29 1.32
CA ILE A 232 0.60 -16.84 2.04
C ILE A 232 1.83 -17.39 1.33
N SER A 233 2.72 -16.50 0.89
CA SER A 233 4.02 -16.87 0.32
C SER A 233 5.13 -16.63 1.31
N THR A 234 5.85 -17.68 1.70
CA THR A 234 7.00 -17.62 2.64
C THR A 234 8.33 -18.09 2.04
N ASP A 235 8.32 -18.68 0.86
CA ASP A 235 9.42 -19.50 0.32
C ASP A 235 9.97 -18.99 -1.02
N HIS A 236 9.76 -17.71 -1.32
CA HIS A 236 10.35 -16.99 -2.45
C HIS A 236 10.03 -17.55 -3.85
N HIS A 237 8.90 -18.24 -4.04
CA HIS A 237 8.46 -18.72 -5.36
C HIS A 237 7.88 -17.65 -6.30
N VAL A 238 8.37 -16.40 -6.22
CA VAL A 238 7.91 -15.32 -7.09
C VAL A 238 8.71 -15.32 -8.40
N GLY A 239 8.03 -15.65 -9.50
CA GLY A 239 8.55 -15.52 -10.86
C GLY A 239 8.35 -14.12 -11.40
N PHE A 240 9.37 -13.58 -12.06
CA PHE A 240 9.34 -12.26 -12.72
C PHE A 240 9.33 -12.45 -14.23
N ILE A 241 8.45 -11.71 -14.90
CA ILE A 241 8.35 -11.72 -16.37
C ILE A 241 8.71 -10.34 -16.85
N ASN A 242 9.85 -10.22 -17.53
CA ASN A 242 10.32 -8.98 -18.11
C ASN A 242 10.24 -9.05 -19.65
N ALA A 243 9.96 -7.90 -20.26
CA ALA A 243 9.99 -7.77 -21.71
C ALA A 243 11.41 -8.00 -22.25
N ASN A 244 11.55 -8.78 -23.32
CA ASN A 244 12.79 -8.91 -24.10
C ASN A 244 12.79 -7.99 -25.32
N ALA A 245 11.64 -7.38 -25.66
CA ALA A 245 11.49 -6.40 -26.72
C ALA A 245 10.80 -5.11 -26.26
N SER A 246 11.03 -4.02 -27.00
CA SER A 246 10.31 -2.76 -26.82
C SER A 246 9.07 -2.71 -27.73
N GLY A 247 7.98 -2.13 -27.25
CA GLY A 247 6.74 -2.01 -28.03
C GLY A 247 5.52 -1.73 -27.18
N ILE A 248 4.36 -2.19 -27.66
CA ILE A 248 3.07 -2.10 -26.97
C ILE A 248 2.74 -3.48 -26.42
N PHE A 249 2.76 -3.65 -25.10
CA PHE A 249 2.32 -4.88 -24.45
C PHE A 249 0.80 -4.96 -24.41
N VAL A 250 0.26 -6.05 -24.94
CA VAL A 250 -1.16 -6.39 -24.95
C VAL A 250 -1.33 -7.69 -24.16
N PRO A 251 -1.83 -7.65 -22.91
CA PRO A 251 -1.99 -8.83 -22.08
C PRO A 251 -3.12 -9.74 -22.58
N SER A 252 -3.03 -11.03 -22.24
CA SER A 252 -4.05 -12.05 -22.50
C SER A 252 -4.48 -12.80 -21.23
N VAL A 253 -4.07 -12.28 -20.07
CA VAL A 253 -4.39 -12.79 -18.73
C VAL A 253 -4.80 -11.63 -17.84
N GLU A 254 -5.68 -11.89 -16.89
CA GLU A 254 -6.15 -10.94 -15.90
C GLU A 254 -5.39 -11.07 -14.57
N HIS A 255 -5.55 -10.08 -13.70
CA HIS A 255 -5.03 -10.13 -12.34
C HIS A 255 -5.78 -11.19 -11.52
N GLY A 256 -5.06 -12.01 -10.76
CA GLY A 256 -5.61 -13.13 -10.00
C GLY A 256 -5.76 -14.43 -10.80
N ASP A 257 -5.51 -14.42 -12.12
CA ASP A 257 -5.56 -15.63 -12.94
C ASP A 257 -4.48 -16.64 -12.53
N TYR A 258 -4.84 -17.93 -12.58
CA TYR A 258 -3.90 -19.04 -12.48
C TYR A 258 -3.42 -19.46 -13.87
N VAL A 259 -2.11 -19.44 -14.08
CA VAL A 259 -1.48 -19.79 -15.35
C VAL A 259 -0.66 -21.07 -15.24
N ARG A 260 -0.50 -21.79 -16.36
CA ARG A 260 0.43 -22.93 -16.48
C ARG A 260 1.76 -22.47 -17.05
N GLU A 261 2.83 -23.22 -16.77
CA GLU A 261 4.12 -23.02 -17.45
C GLU A 261 3.94 -23.12 -18.98
N GLY A 262 4.52 -22.16 -19.70
CA GLY A 262 4.40 -22.03 -21.15
C GLY A 262 3.07 -21.42 -21.63
N GLN A 263 2.12 -21.12 -20.75
CA GLN A 263 0.87 -20.46 -21.13
C GLN A 263 1.14 -19.06 -21.70
N HIS A 264 0.46 -18.71 -22.79
CA HIS A 264 0.55 -17.39 -23.39
C HIS A 264 -0.06 -16.33 -22.47
N MET A 265 0.69 -15.25 -22.21
CA MET A 265 0.31 -14.17 -21.30
C MET A 265 0.03 -12.85 -22.01
N GLY A 266 0.38 -12.76 -23.29
CA GLY A 266 0.22 -11.55 -24.09
C GLY A 266 1.32 -11.40 -25.13
N ASP A 267 1.24 -10.32 -25.89
CA ASP A 267 2.16 -10.01 -26.98
C ASP A 267 2.72 -8.60 -26.83
N ILE A 268 3.98 -8.41 -27.22
CA ILE A 268 4.55 -7.09 -27.44
C ILE A 268 4.49 -6.80 -28.93
N LEU A 269 3.75 -5.77 -29.30
CA LEU A 269 3.53 -5.37 -30.69
C LEU A 269 4.48 -4.24 -31.08
N HIS A 270 5.06 -4.32 -32.27
CA HIS A 270 5.87 -3.26 -32.85
C HIS A 270 4.97 -2.18 -33.48
N PRO A 271 4.91 -0.95 -32.92
CA PRO A 271 3.90 0.04 -33.28
C PRO A 271 3.92 0.47 -34.76
N LEU A 272 5.11 0.53 -35.39
CA LEU A 272 5.21 0.94 -36.80
C LEU A 272 4.84 -0.16 -37.81
N THR A 273 4.96 -1.44 -37.44
CA THR A 273 4.81 -2.56 -38.39
C THR A 273 3.60 -3.44 -38.09
N GLY A 274 3.01 -3.33 -36.90
CA GLY A 274 1.92 -4.18 -36.43
C GLY A 274 2.34 -5.62 -36.15
N LYS A 275 3.62 -5.98 -36.32
CA LYS A 275 4.13 -7.33 -36.08
C LYS A 275 4.31 -7.58 -34.58
N THR A 276 4.12 -8.82 -34.16
CA THR A 276 4.53 -9.29 -32.83
C THR A 276 6.06 -9.26 -32.74
N ALA A 277 6.58 -8.40 -31.88
CA ALA A 277 8.01 -8.33 -31.54
C ALA A 277 8.39 -9.45 -30.55
N GLU A 278 7.50 -9.77 -29.62
CA GLU A 278 7.67 -10.84 -28.65
C GLU A 278 6.33 -11.46 -28.29
N ARG A 279 6.30 -12.80 -28.22
CA ARG A 279 5.20 -13.55 -27.61
C ARG A 279 5.59 -13.88 -26.17
N VAL A 280 4.87 -13.33 -25.20
CA VAL A 280 5.19 -13.47 -23.77
C VAL A 280 4.47 -14.70 -23.23
N CYS A 281 5.22 -15.60 -22.58
CA CYS A 281 4.69 -16.81 -21.97
C CYS A 281 5.08 -16.90 -20.49
N ALA A 282 4.26 -17.58 -19.70
CA ALA A 282 4.50 -17.83 -18.30
C ALA A 282 5.73 -18.75 -18.11
N PRO A 283 6.75 -18.34 -17.34
CA PRO A 283 7.94 -19.15 -17.09
C PRO A 283 7.70 -20.28 -16.09
N MET A 284 6.56 -20.27 -15.41
CA MET A 284 6.17 -21.22 -14.38
C MET A 284 4.65 -21.21 -14.22
N ALA A 285 4.10 -22.26 -13.61
CA ALA A 285 2.70 -22.28 -13.18
C ALA A 285 2.52 -21.48 -11.88
N GLY A 286 1.39 -20.81 -11.72
CA GLY A 286 1.07 -20.05 -10.51
C GLY A 286 0.03 -18.95 -10.70
N MET A 287 -0.19 -18.15 -9.67
CA MET A 287 -1.15 -17.04 -9.66
C MET A 287 -0.49 -15.73 -10.09
N VAL A 288 -1.08 -15.02 -11.06
CA VAL A 288 -0.62 -13.69 -11.49
C VAL A 288 -1.10 -12.63 -10.50
N PHE A 289 -0.21 -12.12 -9.65
CA PHE A 289 -0.56 -11.14 -8.61
C PHE A 289 -0.14 -9.70 -8.95
N THR A 290 0.77 -9.54 -9.92
CA THR A 290 1.10 -8.25 -10.55
C THR A 290 0.99 -8.41 -12.06
N ARG A 291 0.38 -7.44 -12.75
CA ARG A 291 0.42 -7.32 -14.22
C ARG A 291 0.60 -5.86 -14.62
N ARG A 292 1.33 -5.64 -15.71
CA ARG A 292 1.55 -4.32 -16.28
C ARG A 292 0.29 -3.76 -16.90
N GLU A 293 -0.01 -2.52 -16.55
CA GLU A 293 -1.21 -1.79 -16.91
C GLU A 293 -0.92 -0.69 -17.93
N TYR A 294 0.18 0.05 -17.79
CA TYR A 294 0.63 0.93 -18.85
C TYR A 294 1.21 0.10 -20.00
N PRO A 295 0.77 0.26 -21.25
CA PRO A 295 1.11 -0.69 -22.32
C PRO A 295 2.50 -0.46 -22.94
N ILE A 296 3.08 0.74 -22.87
CA ILE A 296 4.38 1.03 -23.53
C ILE A 296 5.54 0.45 -22.74
N VAL A 297 6.21 -0.56 -23.31
CA VAL A 297 7.31 -1.30 -22.69
C VAL A 297 8.62 -1.10 -23.42
N TYR A 298 9.69 -1.14 -22.65
CA TYR A 298 11.07 -1.29 -23.13
C TYR A 298 11.59 -2.66 -22.74
N SER A 299 12.59 -3.18 -23.45
CA SER A 299 13.35 -4.34 -22.98
C SER A 299 13.78 -4.15 -21.51
N GLY A 300 13.53 -5.16 -20.68
CA GLY A 300 13.71 -5.13 -19.23
C GLY A 300 12.49 -4.68 -18.43
N SER A 301 11.46 -4.10 -19.04
CA SER A 301 10.24 -3.67 -18.32
C SER A 301 9.55 -4.86 -17.67
N LEU A 302 9.20 -4.76 -16.39
CA LEU A 302 8.41 -5.78 -15.72
C LEU A 302 6.99 -5.82 -16.31
N LEU A 303 6.57 -7.00 -16.74
CA LEU A 303 5.27 -7.29 -17.34
C LEU A 303 4.31 -7.94 -16.36
N ALA A 304 4.79 -8.87 -15.55
CA ALA A 304 3.98 -9.56 -14.55
C ALA A 304 4.84 -10.21 -13.47
N ARG A 305 4.21 -10.53 -12.33
CA ARG A 305 4.75 -11.41 -11.30
C ARG A 305 3.80 -12.59 -11.09
N ILE A 306 4.37 -13.78 -10.98
CA ILE A 306 3.64 -15.02 -10.73
C ILE A 306 4.07 -15.59 -9.39
N LEU A 307 3.12 -15.97 -8.56
CA LEU A 307 3.36 -16.76 -7.37
C LEU A 307 3.25 -18.25 -7.69
N GLY A 308 4.38 -18.96 -7.66
CA GLY A 308 4.44 -20.40 -7.81
C GLY A 308 4.04 -21.19 -6.58
N GLY A 309 3.92 -22.52 -6.75
CA GLY A 309 3.61 -23.44 -5.64
C GLY A 309 2.14 -23.41 -5.20
N VAL A 310 1.34 -22.50 -5.75
CA VAL A 310 -0.10 -22.38 -5.51
C VAL A 310 -0.80 -22.95 -6.74
N ILE A 311 -1.24 -24.21 -6.65
CA ILE A 311 -2.02 -24.87 -7.69
C ILE A 311 -3.47 -24.91 -7.23
N SER A 312 -4.40 -24.51 -8.12
CA SER A 312 -5.84 -24.61 -7.94
C SER A 312 -6.31 -26.04 -7.68
#